data_AF-A0A3D5R912-F1
#
_entry.id   AF-A0A3D5R912-F1
#
_cell.length_a   1.000
_cell.length_b   1.000
_cell.length_c   1.000
_cell.angle_alpha   90.00
_cell.angle_beta   90.00
_cell.angle_gamma   90.00
#
_symmetry.space_group_name_H-M   'P 1'
#
loop_
_entity.id
_entity.type
_entity.pdbx_description
1 polymer ?
#
loop_
_entity_poly.entity_id
_entity_poly.type
_entity_poly.pdbx_seq_one_letter_code
_entity_poly.pdbx_strand_id
1 'polypeptide(L)'
;FFEGLQRLYDYNIYKIKKRTRNRIIYGNEKNKKSLVDWNIANNRVFELLEMTFKAENGSELELRNFSDGEYQVLQLISILNIFYGSNILFLLDEPETHFNPSWKSLFVSKVKSMLDPMSQAIFSSHNPEVITDLRKTSVVSMKRGLQSSLQIETFGANPNMISANLFDKRNTVAELAKKEINTFRNKINQANSHQELEELKHEIENTLGDSSERLMLIIEIQKRMM
;
A
#
# COMPACT_ATOMS: atom_id res chain seq x y z
N PHE A 1 12.59 -26.13 -14.13
CA PHE A 1 13.60 -25.31 -13.42
C PHE A 1 13.03 -24.74 -12.12
N PHE A 2 12.01 -23.87 -12.16
CA PHE A 2 11.42 -23.23 -10.96
C PHE A 2 10.91 -24.23 -9.91
N GLU A 3 10.22 -25.29 -10.33
CA GLU A 3 9.79 -26.36 -9.42
C GLU A 3 10.97 -27.03 -8.70
N GLY A 4 12.11 -27.18 -9.39
CA GLY A 4 13.34 -27.70 -8.80
C GLY A 4 13.93 -26.76 -7.75
N LEU A 5 13.98 -25.46 -8.05
CA LEU A 5 14.39 -24.43 -7.08
C LEU A 5 13.47 -24.40 -5.87
N GLN A 6 12.16 -24.48 -6.07
CA GLN A 6 11.18 -24.55 -4.99
C GLN A 6 11.44 -25.77 -4.10
N ARG A 7 11.61 -26.96 -4.67
CA ARG A 7 11.94 -28.17 -3.91
C ARG A 7 13.24 -28.02 -3.12
N LEU A 8 14.27 -27.37 -3.70
CA LEU A 8 15.53 -27.06 -3.01
C LEU A 8 15.33 -26.09 -1.84
N TYR A 9 14.50 -25.07 -2.01
CA TYR A 9 14.11 -24.17 -0.93
C TYR A 9 13.33 -24.90 0.17
N ASP A 10 12.40 -25.79 -0.19
CA ASP A 10 11.63 -26.58 0.77
C ASP A 10 12.51 -27.52 1.60
N TYR A 11 13.64 -28.00 1.05
CA TYR A 11 14.63 -28.76 1.83
C TYR A 11 15.20 -28.00 3.03
N ASN A 12 15.23 -26.67 3.01
CA ASN A 12 15.63 -25.86 4.16
C ASN A 12 14.68 -26.07 5.35
N ILE A 13 13.39 -26.31 5.10
CA ILE A 13 12.40 -26.57 6.15
C ILE A 13 12.70 -27.89 6.88
N TYR A 14 13.17 -28.90 6.16
CA TYR A 14 13.51 -30.20 6.74
C TYR A 14 14.72 -30.16 7.68
N LYS A 15 15.58 -29.13 7.59
CA LYS A 15 16.71 -28.92 8.52
C LYS A 15 16.30 -28.32 9.86
N ILE A 16 15.05 -27.86 10.00
CA ILE A 16 14.54 -27.36 11.28
C ILE A 16 14.51 -28.51 12.29
N LYS A 17 15.29 -28.39 13.37
CA LYS A 17 15.41 -29.41 14.44
C LYS A 17 14.03 -29.78 14.99
N LYS A 18 13.81 -31.05 15.34
CA LYS A 18 12.53 -31.55 15.90
C LYS A 18 12.05 -30.73 17.10
N ARG A 19 12.97 -30.32 17.99
CA ARG A 19 12.67 -29.42 19.12
C ARG A 19 12.07 -28.09 18.66
N THR A 20 12.64 -27.46 17.64
CA THR A 20 12.12 -26.21 17.08
C THR A 20 10.77 -26.43 16.41
N ARG A 21 10.61 -27.50 15.61
CA ARG A 21 9.31 -27.85 14.99
C ARG A 21 8.21 -28.01 16.02
N ASN A 22 8.48 -28.70 17.13
CA ASN A 22 7.51 -28.86 18.21
C ASN A 22 7.14 -27.52 18.87
N ARG A 23 8.09 -26.58 19.03
CA ARG A 23 7.80 -25.23 19.53
C ARG A 23 6.93 -24.43 18.57
N ILE A 24 7.12 -24.58 17.26
CA ILE A 24 6.30 -23.90 16.25
C ILE A 24 4.87 -24.47 16.23
N ILE A 25 4.73 -25.79 16.18
CA ILE A 25 3.42 -26.45 16.03
C ILE A 25 2.64 -26.39 17.34
N TYR A 26 3.24 -26.81 18.45
CA TYR A 26 2.56 -27.00 19.73
C TYR A 26 2.86 -25.91 20.77
N GLY A 27 3.81 -25.01 20.49
CA GLY A 27 4.17 -23.94 21.42
C GLY A 27 3.27 -22.71 21.30
N ASN A 28 3.16 -21.96 22.40
CA ASN A 28 2.47 -20.67 22.50
C ASN A 28 3.40 -19.48 22.16
N GLU A 29 4.39 -19.70 21.29
CA GLU A 29 5.32 -18.67 20.86
C GLU A 29 4.56 -17.60 20.07
N LYS A 30 4.61 -16.34 20.52
CA LYS A 30 3.94 -15.23 19.83
C LYS A 30 4.51 -14.97 18.44
N ASN A 31 5.80 -15.26 18.24
CA ASN A 31 6.50 -14.96 16.99
C ASN A 31 7.06 -16.23 16.34
N LYS A 32 6.14 -17.11 15.90
CA LYS A 32 6.47 -18.36 15.20
C LYS A 32 7.27 -18.11 13.92
N LYS A 33 7.01 -17.00 13.22
CA LYS A 33 7.70 -16.60 11.99
C LYS A 33 9.20 -16.42 12.23
N SER A 34 9.60 -15.61 13.22
CA SER A 34 11.02 -15.40 13.52
C SER A 34 11.76 -16.68 13.93
N LEU A 35 11.08 -17.64 14.58
CA LEU A 35 11.68 -18.93 14.91
C LEU A 35 11.99 -19.76 13.65
N VAL A 36 11.11 -19.72 12.66
CA VAL A 36 11.32 -20.37 11.35
C VAL A 36 12.48 -19.68 10.63
N ASP A 37 12.42 -18.36 10.49
CA ASP A 37 13.39 -17.56 9.75
C ASP A 37 14.81 -17.73 10.29
N TRP A 38 14.98 -17.70 11.62
CA TRP A 38 16.29 -17.90 12.25
C TRP A 38 16.85 -19.31 12.02
N ASN A 39 16.00 -20.35 12.07
CA ASN A 39 16.48 -21.72 11.82
C ASN A 39 16.84 -21.92 10.35
N ILE A 40 16.06 -21.35 9.44
CA ILE A 40 16.36 -21.36 8.01
C ILE A 40 17.66 -20.60 7.78
N ALA A 41 17.88 -19.40 8.33
CA ALA A 41 19.11 -18.62 8.12
C ALA A 41 20.40 -19.35 8.52
N ASN A 42 20.38 -20.09 9.63
CA ASN A 42 21.61 -20.71 10.16
C ASN A 42 21.91 -22.11 9.63
N ASN A 43 20.99 -22.75 8.92
CA ASN A 43 21.12 -24.18 8.60
C ASN A 43 20.47 -24.54 7.24
N ARG A 44 20.85 -23.81 6.19
CA ARG A 44 20.34 -24.00 4.82
C ARG A 44 21.01 -25.19 4.13
N VAL A 45 20.21 -25.96 3.40
CA VAL A 45 20.66 -26.93 2.39
C VAL A 45 20.99 -26.22 1.09
N PHE A 46 20.22 -25.20 0.76
CA PHE A 46 20.32 -24.46 -0.48
C PHE A 46 20.07 -22.97 -0.22
N GLU A 47 20.87 -22.13 -0.87
CA GLU A 47 20.71 -20.68 -0.87
C GLU A 47 21.03 -20.15 -2.26
N LEU A 48 20.23 -19.17 -2.69
CA LEU A 48 20.50 -18.43 -3.91
C LEU A 48 21.26 -17.15 -3.54
N LEU A 49 22.54 -17.10 -3.87
CA LEU A 49 23.43 -16.01 -3.46
C LEU A 49 23.30 -14.78 -4.36
N GLU A 50 23.22 -15.02 -5.66
CA GLU A 50 23.23 -14.01 -6.70
C GLU A 50 22.27 -14.39 -7.83
N MET A 51 21.65 -13.37 -8.40
CA MET A 51 20.80 -13.48 -9.57
C MET A 51 21.11 -12.29 -10.46
N THR A 52 21.43 -12.56 -11.72
CA THR A 52 21.74 -11.54 -12.72
C THR A 52 20.72 -11.63 -13.84
N PHE A 53 20.21 -10.48 -14.25
CA PHE A 53 19.24 -10.31 -15.32
C PHE A 53 19.96 -9.75 -16.53
N LYS A 54 19.70 -10.33 -17.70
CA LYS A 54 20.19 -9.80 -18.97
C LYS A 54 19.06 -9.06 -19.66
N ALA A 55 19.23 -7.75 -19.82
CA ALA A 55 18.31 -6.91 -20.56
C ALA A 55 18.45 -7.14 -22.07
N GLU A 56 17.43 -6.75 -22.85
CA GLU A 56 17.42 -6.93 -24.32
C GLU A 56 18.57 -6.20 -25.02
N ASN A 57 18.99 -5.06 -24.48
CA ASN A 57 20.15 -4.30 -24.96
C ASN A 57 21.51 -4.95 -24.63
N GLY A 58 21.51 -6.11 -23.96
CA GLY A 58 22.70 -6.84 -23.57
C GLY A 58 23.32 -6.45 -22.23
N SER A 59 22.81 -5.42 -21.54
CA SER A 59 23.32 -5.07 -20.20
C SER A 59 22.92 -6.11 -19.16
N GLU A 60 23.82 -6.36 -18.21
CA GLU A 60 23.58 -7.23 -17.06
C GLU A 60 23.26 -6.38 -15.82
N LEU A 61 22.25 -6.80 -15.07
CA LEU A 61 21.79 -6.16 -13.85
C LEU A 61 21.75 -7.21 -12.74
N GLU A 62 22.45 -6.99 -11.63
CA GLU A 62 22.31 -7.86 -10.47
C GLU A 62 21.00 -7.53 -9.74
N LEU A 63 20.40 -8.53 -9.10
CA LEU A 63 19.19 -8.35 -8.29
C LEU A 63 19.34 -7.25 -7.22
N ARG A 64 20.57 -7.04 -6.73
CA ARG A 64 20.90 -6.03 -5.72
C ARG A 64 20.88 -4.60 -6.26
N ASN A 65 20.90 -4.42 -7.58
CA ASN A 65 20.85 -3.10 -8.22
C ASN A 65 19.43 -2.56 -8.39
N PHE A 66 18.40 -3.38 -8.16
CA PHE A 66 17.01 -2.94 -8.25
C PHE A 66 16.62 -2.12 -7.03
N SER A 67 15.84 -1.08 -7.25
CA SER A 67 15.12 -0.40 -6.17
C SER A 67 14.08 -1.34 -5.54
N ASP A 68 13.70 -1.08 -4.30
CA ASP A 68 12.71 -1.90 -3.59
C ASP A 68 11.38 -2.02 -4.35
N GLY A 69 10.97 -0.96 -5.04
CA GLY A 69 9.78 -0.95 -5.89
C GLY A 69 9.92 -1.87 -7.09
N GLU A 70 11.03 -1.78 -7.83
CA GLU A 70 11.27 -2.65 -9.00
C GLU A 70 11.40 -4.11 -8.58
N TYR A 71 12.07 -4.37 -7.46
CA TYR A 71 12.18 -5.70 -6.89
C TYR A 71 10.82 -6.27 -6.53
N GLN A 72 9.92 -5.47 -5.92
CA GLN A 72 8.56 -5.90 -5.60
C GLN A 72 7.72 -6.16 -6.87
N VAL A 73 7.88 -5.36 -7.93
CA VAL A 73 7.27 -5.64 -9.23
C VAL A 73 7.77 -6.96 -9.80
N LEU A 74 9.07 -7.21 -9.77
CA LEU A 74 9.66 -8.47 -10.21
C LEU A 74 9.13 -9.65 -9.41
N GLN A 75 9.01 -9.53 -8.09
CA GLN A 75 8.42 -10.57 -7.24
C GLN A 75 6.98 -10.88 -7.64
N LEU A 76 6.14 -9.86 -7.80
CA LEU A 76 4.73 -10.02 -8.17
C LEU A 76 4.60 -10.71 -9.54
N ILE A 77 5.30 -10.21 -10.55
CA ILE A 77 5.30 -10.79 -11.90
C ILE A 77 5.81 -12.22 -11.87
N SER A 78 6.87 -12.49 -11.10
CA SER A 78 7.45 -13.84 -10.99
C SER A 78 6.45 -14.81 -10.37
N ILE A 79 5.79 -14.45 -9.27
CA ILE A 79 4.80 -15.31 -8.61
C ILE A 79 3.62 -15.60 -9.54
N LEU A 80 3.08 -14.57 -10.20
CA LEU A 80 1.95 -14.73 -11.12
C LEU A 80 2.30 -15.61 -12.34
N ASN A 81 3.53 -15.51 -12.85
CA ASN A 81 3.98 -16.32 -14.00
C ASN A 81 4.40 -17.74 -13.61
N ILE A 82 5.13 -17.92 -12.49
CA ILE A 82 5.58 -19.23 -12.03
C ILE A 82 4.39 -20.12 -11.71
N PHE A 83 3.37 -19.55 -11.08
CA PHE A 83 2.12 -20.23 -10.78
C PHE A 83 1.02 -19.88 -11.77
N TYR A 84 1.35 -19.59 -13.04
CA TYR A 84 0.32 -19.36 -14.05
C TYR A 84 -0.44 -20.66 -14.34
N GLY A 85 -1.76 -20.62 -14.27
CA GLY A 85 -2.64 -21.76 -14.50
C GLY A 85 -4.08 -21.50 -14.05
N SER A 86 -4.95 -22.46 -14.31
CA SER A 86 -6.36 -22.39 -13.92
C SER A 86 -6.59 -22.87 -12.48
N ASN A 87 -7.64 -22.34 -11.84
CA ASN A 87 -8.06 -22.69 -10.48
C ASN A 87 -7.03 -22.34 -9.37
N ILE A 88 -6.38 -21.19 -9.48
CA ILE A 88 -5.38 -20.74 -8.50
C ILE A 88 -5.93 -19.56 -7.69
N LEU A 89 -5.71 -19.60 -6.39
CA LEU A 89 -6.01 -18.51 -5.47
C LEU A 89 -4.72 -17.87 -4.98
N PHE A 90 -4.46 -16.65 -5.44
CA PHE A 90 -3.34 -15.83 -4.96
C PHE A 90 -3.77 -15.06 -3.71
N LEU A 91 -2.99 -15.18 -2.63
CA LEU A 91 -3.14 -14.39 -1.41
C LEU A 91 -1.90 -13.50 -1.26
N LEU A 92 -2.08 -12.20 -1.43
CA LEU A 92 -0.98 -11.23 -1.47
C LEU A 92 -1.11 -10.25 -0.30
N ASP A 93 -0.05 -10.13 0.51
CA ASP A 93 -0.03 -9.17 1.61
C ASP A 93 0.71 -7.90 1.17
N GLU A 94 -0.02 -6.79 1.04
CA GLU A 94 0.44 -5.48 0.58
C GLU A 94 1.45 -5.53 -0.61
N PRO A 95 1.05 -6.14 -1.74
CA PRO A 95 1.94 -6.33 -2.89
C PRO A 95 2.38 -5.02 -3.57
N GLU A 96 1.80 -3.88 -3.21
CA GLU A 96 2.08 -2.55 -3.77
C GLU A 96 2.90 -1.62 -2.86
N THR A 97 3.32 -2.05 -1.67
CA THR A 97 3.86 -1.15 -0.61
C THR A 97 4.96 -0.20 -1.09
N HIS A 98 5.90 -0.66 -1.92
CA HIS A 98 7.00 0.15 -2.44
C HIS A 98 6.73 0.75 -3.82
N PHE A 99 5.51 0.64 -4.34
CA PHE A 99 5.18 1.18 -5.65
C PHE A 99 5.08 2.70 -5.60
N ASN A 100 5.59 3.33 -6.65
CA ASN A 100 5.33 4.75 -6.89
C ASN A 100 3.84 4.96 -7.29
N PRO A 101 3.31 6.20 -7.22
CA PRO A 101 1.91 6.47 -7.52
C PRO A 101 1.46 5.99 -8.92
N SER A 102 2.32 6.14 -9.93
CA SER A 102 2.03 5.70 -11.30
C SER A 102 1.89 4.18 -11.42
N TRP A 103 2.57 3.41 -10.57
CA TRP A 103 2.45 1.96 -10.56
C TRP A 103 1.27 1.47 -9.72
N LYS A 104 0.93 2.20 -8.66
CA LYS A 104 -0.26 1.94 -7.84
C LYS A 104 -1.53 2.04 -8.67
N SER A 105 -1.64 3.06 -9.52
CA SER A 105 -2.78 3.21 -10.44
C SER A 105 -2.87 2.13 -11.53
N LEU A 106 -1.76 1.44 -11.83
CA LEU A 106 -1.74 0.34 -12.80
C LEU A 106 -1.88 -1.05 -12.15
N PHE A 107 -1.79 -1.14 -10.83
CA PHE A 107 -1.66 -2.42 -10.12
C PHE A 107 -2.81 -3.39 -10.45
N VAL A 108 -4.06 -2.98 -10.22
CA VAL A 108 -5.24 -3.85 -10.39
C VAL A 108 -5.37 -4.29 -11.85
N SER A 109 -5.24 -3.34 -12.78
CA SER A 109 -5.33 -3.64 -14.21
C SER A 109 -4.25 -4.63 -14.68
N LYS A 110 -3.01 -4.47 -14.21
CA LYS A 110 -1.89 -5.36 -14.57
C LYS A 110 -2.03 -6.73 -13.95
N VAL A 111 -2.33 -6.83 -12.66
CA VAL A 111 -2.59 -8.13 -12.00
C VAL A 111 -3.71 -8.86 -12.72
N LYS A 112 -4.84 -8.19 -12.99
CA LYS A 112 -5.96 -8.79 -13.73
C LYS A 112 -5.57 -9.28 -15.13
N SER A 113 -4.70 -8.55 -15.84
CA SER A 113 -4.24 -8.96 -17.17
C SER A 113 -3.31 -10.17 -17.17
N MET A 114 -2.66 -10.45 -16.03
CA MET A 114 -1.73 -11.56 -15.86
C MET A 114 -2.38 -12.81 -15.27
N LEU A 115 -3.58 -12.69 -14.70
CA LEU A 115 -4.32 -13.80 -14.12
C LEU A 115 -5.05 -14.61 -15.19
N ASP A 116 -5.03 -15.93 -15.03
CA ASP A 116 -5.92 -16.83 -15.77
C ASP A 116 -7.39 -16.52 -15.42
N PRO A 117 -8.35 -16.60 -16.37
CA PRO A 117 -9.76 -16.31 -16.11
C PRO A 117 -10.41 -17.18 -15.03
N MET A 118 -9.89 -18.38 -14.76
CA MET A 118 -10.37 -19.28 -13.70
C MET A 118 -9.62 -19.11 -12.38
N SER A 119 -8.73 -18.12 -12.28
CA SER A 119 -7.93 -17.83 -11.10
C SER A 119 -8.37 -16.52 -10.43
N GLN A 120 -8.11 -16.41 -9.13
CA GLN A 120 -8.50 -15.27 -8.31
C GLN A 120 -7.31 -14.75 -7.51
N ALA A 121 -7.27 -13.43 -7.30
CA ALA A 121 -6.32 -12.81 -6.39
C ALA A 121 -7.06 -12.03 -5.31
N ILE A 122 -6.68 -12.29 -4.06
CA ILE A 122 -7.10 -11.52 -2.88
C ILE A 122 -5.85 -10.85 -2.35
N PHE A 123 -5.91 -9.55 -2.13
CA PHE A 123 -4.80 -8.81 -1.58
C PHE A 123 -5.23 -7.88 -0.44
N SER A 124 -4.34 -7.66 0.52
CA SER A 124 -4.48 -6.62 1.53
C SER A 124 -3.85 -5.32 1.00
N SER A 125 -4.42 -4.18 1.41
CA SER A 125 -3.89 -2.87 1.04
C SER A 125 -4.32 -1.82 2.07
N HIS A 126 -3.39 -0.94 2.42
CA HIS A 126 -3.69 0.32 3.12
C HIS A 126 -3.72 1.52 2.17
N ASN A 127 -3.57 1.29 0.86
CA ASN A 127 -3.46 2.35 -0.12
C ASN A 127 -4.80 2.62 -0.83
N PRO A 128 -5.42 3.79 -0.61
CA PRO A 128 -6.68 4.14 -1.27
C PRO A 128 -6.59 4.22 -2.79
N GLU A 129 -5.42 4.53 -3.37
CA GLU A 129 -5.24 4.64 -4.83
C GLU A 129 -5.45 3.31 -5.55
N VAL A 130 -5.05 2.20 -4.93
CA VAL A 130 -5.28 0.87 -5.51
C VAL A 130 -6.77 0.50 -5.47
N ILE A 131 -7.45 0.96 -4.42
CA ILE A 131 -8.87 0.66 -4.18
C ILE A 131 -9.76 1.39 -5.21
N THR A 132 -9.30 2.47 -5.85
CA THR A 132 -10.09 3.20 -6.85
C THR A 132 -10.41 2.37 -8.08
N ASP A 133 -9.65 1.32 -8.37
CA ASP A 133 -9.89 0.42 -9.50
C ASP A 133 -10.84 -0.75 -9.15
N LEU A 134 -11.30 -0.82 -7.89
CA LEU A 134 -12.18 -1.88 -7.41
C LEU A 134 -13.60 -1.36 -7.19
N ARG A 135 -14.59 -2.19 -7.51
CA ARG A 135 -15.97 -1.96 -7.07
C ARG A 135 -16.11 -2.27 -5.59
N LYS A 136 -17.02 -1.57 -4.90
CA LYS A 136 -17.33 -1.79 -3.48
C LYS A 136 -17.59 -3.26 -3.14
N THR A 137 -18.25 -4.00 -4.04
CA THR A 137 -18.55 -5.42 -3.87
C THR A 137 -17.32 -6.32 -3.80
N SER A 138 -16.17 -5.84 -4.29
CA SER A 138 -14.88 -6.53 -4.29
C SER A 138 -13.95 -6.05 -3.18
N VAL A 139 -14.42 -5.16 -2.30
CA VAL A 139 -13.63 -4.58 -1.21
C VAL A 139 -14.21 -5.02 0.13
N VAL A 140 -13.37 -5.65 0.95
CA VAL A 140 -13.70 -6.02 2.34
C VAL A 140 -12.95 -5.10 3.28
N SER A 141 -13.69 -4.22 3.98
CA SER A 141 -13.10 -3.40 5.03
C SER A 141 -13.02 -4.18 6.34
N MET A 142 -11.86 -4.10 7.00
CA MET A 142 -11.60 -4.75 8.28
C MET A 142 -11.29 -3.69 9.33
N LYS A 143 -11.96 -3.73 10.48
CA LYS A 143 -11.75 -2.84 11.62
C LYS A 143 -11.76 -3.64 12.92
N ARG A 144 -10.66 -3.59 13.67
CA ARG A 144 -10.49 -4.32 14.95
C ARG A 144 -10.80 -5.82 14.83
N GLY A 145 -10.36 -6.44 13.73
CA GLY A 145 -10.58 -7.87 13.46
C GLY A 145 -11.99 -8.24 13.01
N LEU A 146 -12.90 -7.27 12.84
CA LEU A 146 -14.25 -7.49 12.35
C LEU A 146 -14.44 -6.84 10.98
N GLN A 147 -15.27 -7.46 10.14
CA GLN A 147 -15.69 -6.85 8.88
C GLN A 147 -16.53 -5.61 9.16
N SER A 148 -16.22 -4.52 8.45
CA SER A 148 -16.96 -3.27 8.46
C SER A 148 -17.67 -3.07 7.13
N SER A 149 -18.87 -2.49 7.15
CA SER A 149 -19.59 -2.11 5.94
C SER A 149 -18.92 -0.90 5.27
N LEU A 150 -18.60 -0.99 3.98
CA LEU A 150 -18.34 0.23 3.19
C LEU A 150 -19.66 0.97 2.97
N GLN A 151 -19.63 2.30 3.07
CA GLN A 151 -20.79 3.16 2.80
C GLN A 151 -20.71 3.88 1.45
N ILE A 152 -19.57 3.82 0.78
CA ILE A 152 -19.32 4.48 -0.51
C ILE A 152 -19.06 3.46 -1.62
N GLU A 153 -19.33 3.85 -2.86
CA GLU A 153 -18.74 3.18 -4.02
C GLU A 153 -17.25 3.56 -4.10
N THR A 154 -16.40 2.59 -4.42
CA THR A 154 -14.94 2.77 -4.49
C THR A 154 -14.45 2.97 -5.91
N PHE A 155 -15.14 2.41 -6.90
CA PHE A 155 -14.69 2.45 -8.28
C PHE A 155 -14.71 3.89 -8.82
N GLY A 156 -13.54 4.41 -9.21
CA GLY A 156 -13.35 5.79 -9.66
C GLY A 156 -13.51 6.86 -8.58
N ALA A 157 -13.65 6.48 -7.31
CA ALA A 157 -13.81 7.43 -6.22
C ALA A 157 -12.50 8.16 -5.90
N ASN A 158 -12.61 9.35 -5.32
CA ASN A 158 -11.44 10.09 -4.86
C ASN A 158 -10.71 9.30 -3.74
N PRO A 159 -9.38 9.07 -3.83
CA PRO A 159 -8.62 8.35 -2.79
C PRO A 159 -8.77 8.94 -1.38
N ASN A 160 -8.97 10.25 -1.26
CA ASN A 160 -9.20 10.91 0.04
C ASN A 160 -10.57 10.54 0.61
N MET A 161 -11.60 10.38 -0.22
CA MET A 161 -12.92 9.91 0.24
C MET A 161 -12.86 8.46 0.70
N ILE A 162 -12.13 7.61 -0.04
CA ILE A 162 -11.87 6.23 0.35
C ILE A 162 -11.15 6.20 1.71
N SER A 163 -10.10 7.00 1.86
CA SER A 163 -9.33 7.10 3.11
C SER A 163 -10.17 7.55 4.29
N ALA A 164 -11.04 8.54 4.09
CA ALA A 164 -11.91 9.05 5.14
C ALA A 164 -12.94 8.01 5.60
N ASN A 165 -13.44 7.18 4.68
CA ASN A 165 -14.43 6.15 4.98
C ASN A 165 -13.83 4.86 5.53
N LEU A 166 -12.63 4.45 5.06
CA LEU A 166 -11.99 3.20 5.47
C LEU A 166 -11.12 3.34 6.70
N PHE A 167 -10.38 4.44 6.81
CA PHE A 167 -9.33 4.61 7.82
C PHE A 167 -9.67 5.67 8.88
N ASP A 168 -10.93 6.15 8.91
CA ASP A 168 -11.38 7.30 9.72
C ASP A 168 -10.53 8.56 9.51
N LYS A 169 -9.78 8.65 8.41
CA LYS A 169 -8.86 9.75 8.12
C LYS A 169 -9.63 10.92 7.51
N ARG A 170 -10.27 11.72 8.36
CA ARG A 170 -11.07 12.88 7.92
C ARG A 170 -10.24 14.06 7.41
N ASN A 171 -8.93 14.07 7.65
CA ASN A 171 -8.06 15.16 7.23
C ASN A 171 -7.34 14.77 5.94
N THR A 172 -7.39 15.64 4.92
CA THR A 172 -6.60 15.43 3.69
C THR A 172 -5.17 15.96 3.83
N VAL A 173 -4.94 16.79 4.84
CA VAL A 173 -3.64 17.38 5.18
C VAL A 173 -3.03 16.78 6.45
N ALA A 174 -1.71 16.88 6.57
CA ALA A 174 -0.97 16.45 7.75
C ALA A 174 -1.25 17.33 8.98
N GLU A 175 -0.92 16.83 10.18
CA GLU A 175 -1.26 17.47 11.46
C GLU A 175 -0.70 18.89 11.62
N LEU A 176 0.50 19.18 11.12
CA LEU A 176 1.07 20.53 11.18
C LEU A 176 0.28 21.52 10.32
N ALA A 177 0.02 21.17 9.06
CA ALA A 177 -0.80 21.98 8.16
C ALA A 177 -2.23 22.16 8.71
N LYS A 178 -2.79 21.11 9.33
CA LYS A 178 -4.10 21.18 9.98
C LYS A 178 -4.13 22.20 11.13
N LYS A 179 -3.10 22.20 11.98
CA LYS A 179 -2.99 23.21 13.05
C LYS A 179 -2.97 24.61 12.46
N GLU A 180 -2.19 24.82 11.41
CA GLU A 180 -2.09 26.12 10.73
C GLU A 180 -3.42 26.56 10.11
N ILE A 181 -4.11 25.65 9.41
CA ILE A 181 -5.45 25.88 8.85
C ILE A 181 -6.44 26.27 9.95
N ASN A 182 -6.39 25.64 11.12
CA ASN A 182 -7.25 25.99 12.25
C ASN A 182 -6.89 27.36 12.84
N THR A 183 -5.60 27.72 12.89
CA THR A 183 -5.16 29.07 13.27
C THR A 183 -5.74 30.11 12.33
N PHE A 184 -5.62 29.90 11.01
CA PHE A 184 -6.21 30.79 10.01
C PHE A 184 -7.73 30.89 10.15
N ARG A 185 -8.42 29.76 10.34
CA ARG A 185 -9.87 29.77 10.57
C ARG A 185 -10.26 30.58 11.81
N ASN A 186 -9.48 30.48 12.89
CA ASN A 186 -9.72 31.28 14.09
C ASN A 186 -9.47 32.78 13.84
N LYS A 187 -8.39 33.14 13.15
CA LYS A 187 -8.11 34.53 12.72
C LYS A 187 -9.25 35.07 11.84
N ILE A 188 -9.70 34.28 10.86
CA ILE A 188 -10.84 34.62 9.99
C ILE A 188 -12.08 34.87 10.84
N ASN A 189 -12.40 34.02 11.82
CA ASN A 189 -13.58 34.23 12.69
C ASN A 189 -13.49 35.49 13.57
N GLN A 190 -12.28 35.92 13.90
CA GLN A 190 -12.02 37.10 14.76
C GLN A 190 -11.88 38.41 13.96
N ALA A 191 -11.71 38.34 12.64
CA ALA A 191 -11.54 39.51 11.80
C ALA A 191 -12.81 40.40 11.80
N ASN A 192 -12.62 41.70 11.95
CA ASN A 192 -13.69 42.71 12.09
C ASN A 192 -13.77 43.69 10.92
N SER A 193 -12.82 43.66 9.99
CA SER A 193 -12.81 44.54 8.82
C SER A 193 -12.52 43.79 7.51
N HIS A 194 -13.02 44.35 6.39
CA HIS A 194 -12.71 43.85 5.05
C HIS A 194 -11.21 43.91 4.73
N GLN A 195 -10.48 44.86 5.30
CA GLN A 195 -9.04 44.99 5.09
C GLN A 195 -8.28 43.84 5.77
N GLU A 196 -8.61 43.50 7.02
CA GLU A 196 -8.04 42.33 7.72
C GLU A 196 -8.32 41.03 6.97
N LEU A 197 -9.53 40.90 6.38
CA LEU A 197 -9.91 39.73 5.60
C LEU A 197 -9.09 39.59 4.30
N GLU A 198 -8.80 40.68 3.58
CA GLU A 198 -7.93 40.63 2.40
C GLU A 198 -6.45 40.39 2.77
N GLU A 199 -5.96 40.96 3.88
CA GLU A 199 -4.62 40.65 4.39
C GLU A 199 -4.48 39.15 4.75
N LEU A 200 -5.47 38.58 5.43
CA LEU A 200 -5.51 37.15 5.74
C LEU A 200 -5.57 36.28 4.49
N LYS A 201 -6.31 36.70 3.46
CA LYS A 201 -6.38 35.97 2.19
C LYS A 201 -5.01 35.91 1.52
N HIS A 202 -4.28 37.03 1.47
CA HIS A 202 -2.91 37.05 0.97
C HIS A 202 -1.96 36.21 1.83
N GLU A 203 -2.09 36.23 3.16
CA GLU A 203 -1.30 35.37 4.06
C GLU A 203 -1.55 33.89 3.79
N ILE A 204 -2.81 33.50 3.59
CA ILE A 204 -3.24 32.13 3.27
C ILE A 204 -2.68 31.66 1.92
N GLU A 205 -2.75 32.50 0.88
CA GLU A 205 -2.24 32.16 -0.47
C GLU A 205 -0.72 31.97 -0.48
N ASN A 206 0.01 32.71 0.36
CA ASN A 206 1.47 32.60 0.47
C ASN A 206 1.94 31.46 1.37
N THR A 207 1.12 31.04 2.33
CA THR A 207 1.51 30.04 3.34
C THR A 207 1.01 28.63 2.99
N LEU A 208 -0.20 28.51 2.46
CA LEU A 208 -0.85 27.22 2.21
C LEU A 208 -0.76 26.81 0.74
N GLY A 209 -0.40 25.54 0.51
CA GLY A 209 -0.42 24.94 -0.82
C GLY A 209 -1.84 24.74 -1.38
N ASP A 210 -1.92 24.40 -2.66
CA ASP A 210 -3.16 24.15 -3.40
C ASP A 210 -3.91 22.94 -2.83
N SER A 211 -4.82 23.20 -1.89
CA SER A 211 -5.59 22.19 -1.16
C SER A 211 -7.06 22.58 -1.10
N SER A 212 -7.93 21.58 -0.91
CA SER A 212 -9.37 21.82 -0.70
C SER A 212 -9.60 22.67 0.55
N GLU A 213 -8.79 22.49 1.59
CA GLU A 213 -8.83 23.29 2.81
C GLU A 213 -8.49 24.75 2.58
N ARG A 214 -7.44 25.05 1.79
CA ARG A 214 -7.12 26.45 1.42
C ARG A 214 -8.29 27.09 0.68
N LEU A 215 -8.85 26.40 -0.31
CA LEU A 215 -10.00 26.90 -1.08
C LEU A 215 -11.20 27.17 -0.17
N MET A 216 -11.48 26.30 0.80
CA MET A 216 -12.56 26.52 1.77
C MET A 216 -12.36 27.79 2.60
N LEU A 217 -11.13 28.08 3.07
CA LEU A 217 -10.85 29.31 3.82
C LEU A 217 -11.06 30.56 2.95
N ILE A 218 -10.64 30.52 1.68
CA ILE A 218 -10.83 31.65 0.75
C ILE A 218 -12.32 31.89 0.49
N ILE A 219 -13.11 30.84 0.28
CA ILE A 219 -14.57 30.94 0.13
C ILE A 219 -15.22 31.51 1.40
N GLU A 220 -14.75 31.11 2.59
CA GLU A 220 -15.24 31.63 3.87
C GLU A 220 -14.97 33.13 4.01
N ILE A 221 -13.77 33.59 3.63
CA ILE A 221 -13.43 35.02 3.56
C ILE A 221 -14.36 35.76 2.58
N GLN A 222 -14.50 35.26 1.35
CA GLN A 222 -15.35 35.90 0.34
C GLN A 222 -16.80 36.04 0.79
N LYS A 223 -17.34 35.04 1.50
CA LYS A 223 -18.69 35.10 2.07
C LYS A 223 -18.84 36.15 3.17
N ARG A 224 -17.79 36.40 3.96
CA ARG A 224 -17.82 37.45 5.00
C ARG A 224 -17.65 38.86 4.43
N MET A 225 -17.10 38.97 3.22
CA MET A 225 -16.92 40.25 2.53
C MET A 225 -18.17 40.69 1.74
N MET A 226 -19.07 39.75 1.44
CA MET A 226 -20.34 39.98 0.74
C MET A 226 -21.39 40.56 1.69
#